data_AF-A0A959IQ81-F1
#
_entry.id   AF-A0A959IQ81-F1
#
_cell.length_a   1.000
_cell.length_b   1.000
_cell.length_c   1.000
_cell.angle_alpha   90.00
_cell.angle_beta   90.00
_cell.angle_gamma   90.00
#
_symmetry.space_group_name_H-M   'P 1'
#
loop_
_entity.id
_entity.type
_entity.pdbx_description
1 polymer ?
#
loop_
_entity_poly.entity_id
_entity_poly.type
_entity_poly.pdbx_seq_one_letter_code
_entity_poly.pdbx_strand_id
1 'polypeptide(L)'
;MTYNRAEIMKAAWVEAKDTFIRFSYSRHQLRGLFAVALRNAWAKAKNAARMAARSAESIRMQIITMENTDRLGWDGLQKLSALRTALAQAEAREAAQRPALALAA
;
A
#
# COMPACT_ATOMS: atom_id res chain seq x y z
N MET A 1 0.86 9.10 -13.18
CA MET A 1 0.12 8.16 -12.31
C MET A 1 -1.20 8.79 -11.91
N THR A 2 -2.32 8.22 -12.35
CA THR A 2 -3.65 8.78 -12.08
C THR A 2 -4.23 8.16 -10.82
N TYR A 3 -4.43 8.94 -9.78
CA TYR A 3 -5.05 8.46 -8.53
C TYR A 3 -6.57 8.46 -8.69
N ASN A 4 -7.21 7.33 -8.40
CA ASN A 4 -8.68 7.27 -8.34
C ASN A 4 -9.17 7.96 -7.05
N ARG A 5 -9.50 9.24 -7.18
CA ARG A 5 -9.95 10.09 -6.06
C ARG A 5 -11.22 9.55 -5.40
N ALA A 6 -12.12 8.94 -6.17
CA ALA A 6 -13.36 8.37 -5.64
C ALA A 6 -13.08 7.19 -4.70
N GLU A 7 -12.17 6.30 -5.10
CA GLU A 7 -11.76 5.17 -4.25
C GLU A 7 -11.03 5.62 -2.98
N ILE A 8 -10.20 6.67 -3.09
CA ILE A 8 -9.54 7.26 -1.91
C ILE A 8 -10.57 7.85 -0.94
N MET A 9 -11.58 8.57 -1.45
CA MET A 9 -12.67 9.12 -0.62
C MET A 9 -13.51 8.03 0.03
N LYS A 10 -13.85 6.96 -0.69
CA LYS A 10 -14.57 5.80 -0.13
C LYS A 10 -13.77 5.15 0.99
N ALA A 11 -12.48 4.88 0.77
CA ALA A 11 -11.60 4.28 1.79
C ALA A 11 -11.51 5.17 3.05
N ALA A 12 -11.35 6.48 2.86
CA ALA A 12 -11.35 7.44 3.97
C ALA A 12 -12.66 7.44 4.75
N TRP A 13 -13.80 7.38 4.06
CA TRP A 13 -15.11 7.35 4.70
C TRP A 13 -15.34 6.07 5.50
N VAL A 14 -14.94 4.91 4.96
CA VAL A 14 -15.04 3.62 5.66
C VAL A 14 -14.21 3.64 6.95
N GLU A 15 -12.96 4.12 6.89
CA GLU A 15 -12.07 4.22 8.06
C GLU A 15 -12.61 5.22 9.11
N ALA A 16 -13.10 6.38 8.67
CA ALA A 16 -13.71 7.36 9.55
C ALA A 16 -14.98 6.83 10.24
N LYS A 17 -15.84 6.12 9.49
CA LYS A 17 -17.09 5.53 10.01
C LYS A 17 -16.81 4.41 11.01
N ASP A 18 -15.89 3.51 10.71
CA ASP A 18 -15.47 2.45 11.63
C ASP A 18 -14.91 3.03 12.93
N THR A 19 -14.03 4.03 12.83
CA THR A 19 -13.47 4.74 13.99
C THR A 19 -14.57 5.45 14.79
N PHE A 20 -15.51 6.11 14.11
CA PHE A 20 -16.63 6.79 14.74
C PHE A 20 -17.49 5.83 15.57
N ILE A 21 -17.82 4.66 15.00
CA ILE A 21 -18.61 3.62 15.66
C ILE A 21 -17.84 2.99 16.82
N ARG A 22 -16.58 2.62 16.59
CA ARG A 22 -15.74 1.89 17.55
C ARG A 22 -15.49 2.67 18.84
N PHE A 23 -15.33 3.98 18.74
CA PHE A 23 -15.01 4.85 19.86
C PHE A 23 -16.19 5.73 20.31
N SER A 24 -17.39 5.50 19.76
CA SER A 24 -18.62 6.24 20.10
C SER A 24 -18.42 7.76 20.08
N TYR A 25 -17.74 8.27 19.05
CA TYR A 25 -17.43 9.69 18.95
C TYR A 25 -18.71 10.54 18.78
N SER A 26 -18.62 11.80 19.21
CA SER A 26 -19.71 12.77 19.02
C SER A 26 -19.76 13.29 17.59
N ARG A 27 -20.95 13.64 17.09
CA ARG A 27 -21.15 14.11 15.70
C ARG A 27 -20.25 15.28 15.29
N HIS A 28 -19.94 16.20 16.21
CA HIS A 28 -19.06 17.34 15.92
C HIS A 28 -17.60 16.92 15.65
N GLN A 29 -17.17 15.75 16.11
CA GLN A 29 -15.82 15.21 15.89
C GLN A 29 -15.68 14.53 14.52
N LEU A 30 -16.78 14.20 13.84
CA LEU A 30 -16.78 13.49 12.57
C LEU A 30 -15.97 14.21 11.49
N ARG A 31 -16.06 15.54 11.43
CA ARG A 31 -15.29 16.34 10.46
C ARG A 31 -13.78 16.19 10.68
N GLY A 32 -13.33 16.23 11.94
CA GLY A 32 -11.92 16.05 12.29
C GLY A 32 -11.44 14.63 11.99
N LEU A 33 -12.22 13.62 12.36
CA LEU A 33 -11.92 12.22 12.08
C LEU A 33 -11.83 11.95 10.58
N PHE A 34 -12.78 12.44 9.80
CA PHE A 34 -12.75 12.29 8.35
C PHE A 34 -11.53 12.97 7.72
N ALA A 35 -11.13 14.15 8.20
CA ALA A 35 -9.93 14.81 7.71
C ALA A 35 -8.64 14.01 8.00
N VAL A 36 -8.56 13.32 9.15
CA VAL A 36 -7.45 12.41 9.47
C VAL A 36 -7.48 11.18 8.56
N ALA A 37 -8.63 10.51 8.46
CA ALA A 37 -8.80 9.32 7.62
C ALA A 37 -8.50 9.62 6.15
N LEU A 38 -8.87 10.80 5.64
CA LEU A 38 -8.58 11.23 4.28
C LEU A 38 -7.08 11.41 4.05
N ARG A 39 -6.35 12.03 4.99
CA ARG A 39 -4.89 12.15 4.91
C ARG A 39 -4.22 10.77 4.90
N ASN A 40 -4.69 9.85 5.75
CA ASN A 40 -4.20 8.48 5.80
C ASN A 40 -4.46 7.73 4.49
N ALA A 41 -5.67 7.82 3.94
CA ALA A 41 -6.03 7.19 2.68
C ALA A 41 -5.17 7.71 1.51
N TRP A 42 -4.91 9.02 1.47
CA TRP A 42 -3.98 9.61 0.49
C TRP A 42 -2.55 9.11 0.67
N ALA A 43 -2.04 9.02 1.90
CA ALA A 43 -0.71 8.48 2.17
C ALA A 43 -0.61 7.01 1.74
N LYS A 44 -1.61 6.19 2.06
CA LYS A 44 -1.72 4.79 1.64
C LYS A 44 -1.72 4.68 0.11
N ALA A 45 -2.52 5.49 -0.58
CA ALA A 45 -2.59 5.50 -2.05
C ALA A 45 -1.25 5.90 -2.69
N LYS A 46 -0.56 6.91 -2.15
CA LYS A 46 0.77 7.32 -2.62
C LYS A 46 1.82 6.24 -2.38
N ASN A 47 1.77 5.56 -1.24
CA ASN A 47 2.71 4.49 -0.93
C ASN A 47 2.46 3.26 -1.81
N ALA A 48 1.21 2.85 -2.00
CA ALA A 48 0.84 1.78 -2.93
C ALA A 48 1.31 2.12 -4.35
N ALA A 49 1.14 3.37 -4.76
CA ALA A 49 1.62 3.88 -6.03
C ALA A 49 3.14 3.76 -6.20
N ARG A 50 3.91 4.22 -5.22
CA ARG A 50 5.37 4.09 -5.20
C ARG A 50 5.79 2.63 -5.26
N MET A 51 5.14 1.76 -4.49
CA MET A 51 5.44 0.33 -4.49
C MET A 51 5.10 -0.36 -5.82
N ALA A 52 4.00 0.03 -6.47
CA ALA A 52 3.63 -0.48 -7.79
C ALA A 52 4.63 -0.05 -8.88
N ALA A 53 5.29 1.10 -8.72
CA ALA A 53 6.32 1.58 -9.64
C ALA A 53 7.69 0.89 -9.45
N ARG A 54 7.89 0.13 -8.38
CA ARG A 54 9.14 -0.62 -8.17
C ARG A 54 9.15 -1.89 -9.00
N SER A 55 10.29 -2.19 -9.61
CA SER A 55 10.55 -3.47 -10.26
C SER A 55 10.60 -4.61 -9.24
N ALA A 56 10.30 -5.82 -9.68
CA ALA A 56 10.44 -7.03 -8.87
C ALA A 56 11.87 -7.13 -8.30
N GLU A 57 12.87 -6.83 -9.13
CA GLU A 57 14.28 -6.91 -8.72
C GLU A 57 14.65 -5.93 -7.59
N SER A 58 14.17 -4.69 -7.65
CA SER A 58 14.38 -3.72 -6.58
C SER A 58 13.76 -4.18 -5.25
N ILE A 59 12.63 -4.88 -5.31
CA ILE A 59 11.94 -5.41 -4.12
C ILE A 59 12.71 -6.63 -3.59
N ARG A 60 13.16 -7.56 -4.47
CA ARG A 60 13.99 -8.71 -4.07
C ARG A 60 15.25 -8.30 -3.34
N MET A 61 15.99 -7.33 -3.89
CA MET A 61 17.22 -6.85 -3.26
C MET A 61 16.97 -6.33 -1.84
N GLN A 62 15.86 -5.61 -1.64
CA GLN A 62 15.51 -5.12 -0.31
C GLN A 62 15.09 -6.26 0.65
N ILE A 63 14.39 -7.28 0.16
CA ILE A 63 14.06 -8.48 0.94
C ILE A 63 15.35 -9.17 1.39
N ILE A 64 16.29 -9.41 0.48
CA ILE A 64 17.59 -10.05 0.78
C ILE A 64 18.35 -9.24 1.84
N THR A 65 18.41 -7.91 1.71
CA THR A 65 19.05 -7.06 2.73
C THR A 65 18.39 -7.21 4.10
N MET A 66 17.05 -7.26 4.14
CA MET A 66 16.31 -7.39 5.39
C MET A 66 16.45 -8.79 6.01
N GLU A 67 16.47 -9.85 5.21
CA GLU A 67 16.66 -11.23 5.67
C GLU A 67 18.06 -11.47 6.22
N ASN A 68 19.06 -10.75 5.71
CA ASN A 68 20.44 -10.76 6.22
C ASN A 68 20.64 -9.87 7.46
N THR A 69 19.59 -9.24 7.98
CA THR A 69 19.68 -8.42 9.19
C THR A 69 19.44 -9.29 10.43
N ASP A 70 20.42 -9.37 11.33
CA ASP A 70 20.39 -10.24 12.53
C ASP A 70 19.15 -10.07 13.41
N ARG A 71 18.61 -8.85 13.51
CA ARG A 71 17.40 -8.55 14.28
C ARG A 71 16.52 -7.54 13.54
N LEU A 72 15.37 -8.01 13.08
CA LEU A 72 14.34 -7.19 12.42
C LEU A 72 13.36 -6.54 13.41
N GLY A 73 13.09 -7.18 14.55
CA GLY A 73 12.00 -6.78 15.44
C GLY A 73 10.61 -6.95 14.79
N TRP A 74 9.55 -6.61 15.53
CA TRP A 74 8.18 -6.79 15.06
C TRP A 74 7.86 -5.94 13.82
N ASP A 75 8.26 -4.67 13.83
CA ASP A 75 8.08 -3.77 12.68
C ASP A 75 8.83 -4.25 11.44
N GLY A 76 10.06 -4.76 11.62
CA GLY A 76 10.85 -5.30 10.52
C GLY A 76 10.23 -6.55 9.92
N LEU A 77 9.67 -7.44 10.74
CA LEU A 77 8.93 -8.62 10.26
C LEU A 77 7.65 -8.22 9.51
N GLN A 78 6.91 -7.23 10.00
CA GLN A 78 5.73 -6.72 9.31
C GLN A 78 6.09 -6.12 7.95
N LYS A 79 7.18 -5.35 7.89
CA LYS A 79 7.69 -4.77 6.65
C LYS A 79 8.19 -5.84 5.68
N LEU A 80 8.88 -6.87 6.16
CA LEU A 80 9.34 -8.00 5.34
C LEU A 80 8.16 -8.74 4.71
N SER A 81 7.11 -9.01 5.49
CA SER A 81 5.86 -9.61 4.99
C SER A 81 5.23 -8.77 3.88
N ALA A 82 5.11 -7.45 4.09
CA ALA A 82 4.58 -6.54 3.08
C ALA A 82 5.42 -6.50 1.80
N LEU A 83 6.76 -6.55 1.91
CA LEU A 83 7.65 -6.60 0.76
C LEU A 83 7.48 -7.90 -0.04
N ARG A 84 7.33 -9.04 0.63
CA ARG A 84 7.09 -10.33 -0.04
C ARG A 84 5.78 -10.34 -0.83
N THR A 85 4.69 -9.79 -0.27
CA THR A 85 3.43 -9.62 -1.01
C THR A 85 3.61 -8.68 -2.22
N ALA A 86 4.35 -7.58 -2.04
CA ALA A 86 4.62 -6.65 -3.13
C ALA A 86 5.48 -7.26 -4.24
N LEU A 87 6.42 -8.16 -3.90
CA LEU A 87 7.23 -8.89 -4.86
C LEU A 87 6.37 -9.78 -5.75
N ALA A 88 5.49 -10.60 -5.16
CA ALA A 88 4.60 -11.47 -5.92
C ALA A 88 3.72 -10.67 -6.91
N GLN A 89 3.22 -9.50 -6.48
CA GLN A 89 2.47 -8.61 -7.36
C GLN A 89 3.34 -8.02 -8.49
N ALA A 90 4.59 -7.65 -8.21
CA ALA A 90 5.51 -7.13 -9.21
C ALA A 90 5.87 -8.20 -10.26
N GLU A 91 6.17 -9.42 -9.82
CA GLU A 91 6.46 -10.55 -10.71
C GLU A 91 5.27 -10.88 -11.60
N ALA A 92 4.05 -10.90 -11.06
CA ALA A 92 2.84 -11.12 -11.86
C ALA A 92 2.63 -10.03 -12.93
N ARG A 93 2.90 -8.76 -12.59
CA ARG A 93 2.82 -7.65 -13.57
C ARG A 93 3.85 -7.79 -14.68
N GLU A 94 5.11 -8.07 -14.33
CA GLU A 94 6.20 -8.23 -15.30
C GLU A 94 5.98 -9.47 -16.18
N ALA A 95 5.50 -10.58 -15.60
CA ALA A 95 5.13 -11.77 -16.34
C ALA A 95 3.99 -11.52 -17.33
N ALA A 96 2.99 -10.71 -16.97
CA ALA A 96 1.91 -10.31 -17.89
C ALA A 96 2.37 -9.39 -19.03
N GLN A 97 3.47 -8.63 -18.83
CA GLN A 97 4.03 -7.74 -19.84
C GLN A 97 4.98 -8.45 -20.83
N ARG A 98 5.65 -9.53 -20.40
CA ARG A 98 6.52 -10.36 -21.27
C ARG A 98 5.85 -10.92 -22.54
N PRO A 99 4.64 -11.50 -22.51
CA PRO A 99 4.00 -12.00 -23.73
C PRO A 99 3.58 -10.86 -24.67
N ALA A 100 3.27 -9.66 -24.16
CA ALA A 100 2.90 -8.52 -24.99
C ALA A 100 4.09 -7.94 -25.78
N LEU A 101 5.32 -8.06 -25.23
CA LEU A 101 6.55 -7.63 -25.91
C LEU A 101 7.05 -8.68 -26.92
N ALA A 102 6.80 -9.97 -26.69
CA ALA A 102 7.19 -11.04 -27.62
C ALA A 102 6.35 -11.10 -28.91
N LEU A 103 5.17 -10.47 -28.92
CA LEU A 103 4.28 -10.36 -30.09
C LEU A 103 4.46 -9.05 -30.88
N ALA A 104 5.26 -8.12 -30.36
CA ALA A 104 5.50 -6.80 -30.97
C ALA A 104 6.92 -6.65 -31.55
N ALA A 105 7.73 -7.72 -31.51
CA ALA A 105 9.09 -7.82 -32.05
C ALA A 105 9.10 -8.80 -33.23
#